data_AF-A0A5R8ZTY7-F1
#
_entry.id   AF-A0A5R8ZTY7-F1
#
_cell.length_a   1.000
_cell.length_b   1.000
_cell.length_c   1.000
_cell.angle_alpha   90.00
_cell.angle_beta   90.00
_cell.angle_gamma   90.00
#
_symmetry.space_group_name_H-M   'P 1'
#
loop_
_entity.id
_entity.type
_entity.pdbx_description
1 polymer ?
#
loop_
_entity_poly.entity_id
_entity_poly.type
_entity_poly.pdbx_seq_one_letter_code
_entity_poly.pdbx_strand_id
1 'polypeptide(L)' 'MAASDVEFRCFVGGLAWATDDSSLERAFSSFGEILESKIINDRETGRSRGFGFVTFR' A
#
# COMPACT_ATOMS: atom_id res chain seq x y z
N MET A 1 19.59 -19.41 -9.80
CA MET A 1 18.66 -19.56 -8.67
C MET A 1 17.76 -18.34 -8.69
N ALA A 2 16.52 -18.47 -9.14
CA ALA A 2 15.55 -17.42 -8.90
C ALA A 2 15.28 -17.44 -7.40
N ALA A 3 15.75 -16.44 -6.66
CA ALA A 3 15.16 -16.18 -5.36
C ALA A 3 13.67 -16.02 -5.66
N SER A 4 12.81 -16.84 -5.08
CA SER A 4 11.42 -16.45 -4.97
C SER A 4 11.47 -15.22 -4.07
N ASP A 5 11.56 -14.01 -4.66
CA ASP A 5 11.39 -12.78 -3.92
C ASP A 5 10.09 -12.96 -3.14
N VAL A 6 10.20 -13.13 -1.83
CA VAL A 6 9.03 -13.33 -0.98
C VAL A 6 8.38 -11.96 -0.94
N GLU A 7 7.46 -11.73 -1.88
CA GLU A 7 6.71 -10.49 -1.95
C GLU A 7 5.83 -10.38 -0.71
N PHE A 8 6.31 -9.65 0.30
CA PHE A 8 5.57 -9.44 1.54
C PHE A 8 4.50 -8.38 1.28
N ARG A 9 3.34 -8.84 0.81
CA ARG A 9 2.16 -7.99 0.61
C ARG A 9 1.38 -7.83 1.91
N CYS A 10 1.50 -6.66 2.51
CA CYS A 10 0.72 -6.23 3.67
C CYS A 10 -0.61 -5.60 3.25
N PHE A 11 -1.68 -6.01 3.92
CA PHE A 11 -2.96 -5.30 3.90
C PHE A 11 -2.96 -4.21 4.98
N VAL A 12 -3.34 -3.00 4.61
CA VAL A 12 -3.42 -1.86 5.53
C VAL A 12 -4.85 -1.34 5.53
N GLY A 13 -5.58 -1.58 6.62
CA GLY A 13 -6.96 -1.12 6.81
C GLY A 13 -7.05 0.01 7.85
N GLY A 14 -8.19 0.68 7.89
CA GLY A 14 -8.42 1.79 8.83
C GLY A 14 -7.72 3.09 8.43
N LEU A 15 -7.38 3.23 7.15
CA LEU A 15 -6.76 4.43 6.61
C LEU A 15 -7.79 5.56 6.53
N ALA A 16 -7.32 6.79 6.75
CA ALA A 16 -8.15 7.97 6.56
C ALA A 16 -8.57 8.07 5.09
N TRP A 17 -9.75 8.63 4.83
CA TRP A 17 -10.24 8.77 3.45
C TRP A 17 -9.38 9.71 2.58
N ALA A 18 -8.60 10.58 3.23
CA ALA A 18 -7.64 11.45 2.58
C ALA A 18 -6.26 10.80 2.35
N THR A 19 -6.06 9.55 2.80
CA THR A 19 -4.80 8.85 2.57
C THR A 19 -4.67 8.47 1.10
N ASP A 20 -3.57 8.93 0.50
CA ASP A 20 -3.10 8.62 -0.85
C ASP A 20 -1.97 7.58 -0.85
N ASP A 21 -1.67 7.02 -2.03
CA ASP A 21 -0.58 6.08 -2.27
C ASP A 21 0.77 6.61 -1.77
N SER A 22 1.10 7.86 -2.09
CA SER A 22 2.39 8.46 -1.74
C SER A 22 2.54 8.65 -0.22
N SER A 23 1.46 8.97 0.48
CA SER A 23 1.44 9.04 1.95
C SER A 23 1.59 7.66 2.59
N LEU A 24 0.98 6.63 2.00
CA LEU A 24 1.16 5.24 2.42
C LEU A 24 2.61 4.79 2.21
N GLU A 25 3.18 5.04 1.03
CA GLU A 25 4.56 4.72 0.70
C GLU A 25 5.55 5.39 1.67
N ARG A 26 5.44 6.71 1.86
CA ARG A 26 6.31 7.44 2.79
C ARG A 26 6.22 6.91 4.22
N ALA A 27 5.01 6.58 4.68
CA ALA A 27 4.82 6.03 6.03
C ALA A 27 5.49 4.66 6.19
N PHE A 28 5.43 3.82 5.16
CA PHE A 28 5.95 2.46 5.22
C PHE A 28 7.42 2.33 4.77
N SER A 29 7.95 3.32 4.05
CA SER A 29 9.32 3.33 3.50
C SER A 29 10.40 3.30 4.58
N SER A 30 10.07 3.70 5.82
CA SER A 30 11.00 3.58 6.96
C SER A 30 11.14 2.15 7.49
N PHE A 31 10.21 1.25 7.18
CA PHE A 31 10.25 -0.14 7.66
C PHE A 31 10.93 -1.09 6.67
N GLY A 32 11.09 -0.69 5.41
CA GLY A 32 11.74 -1.51 4.38
C GLY A 32 11.62 -0.90 2.98
N GLU A 33 12.23 -1.56 2.01
CA GLU A 33 12.10 -1.21 0.58
C GLU A 33 10.70 -1.59 0.10
N ILE A 34 9.91 -0.57 -0.29
CA ILE A 34 8.59 -0.76 -0.87
C ILE A 34 8.75 -1.01 -2.37
N LEU A 35 8.20 -2.12 -2.83
CA LEU A 35 8.07 -2.45 -4.24
C LEU A 35 6.82 -1.82 -4.86
N GLU A 36 5.70 -1.87 -4.12
CA GLU A 36 4.43 -1.30 -4.57
C GLU A 36 3.61 -0.81 -3.37
N SER A 37 2.97 0.35 -3.50
CA SER A 37 1.96 0.83 -2.57
C SER A 37 0.71 1.26 -3.34
N LYS A 38 -0.48 0.88 -2.85
CA LYS A 38 -1.73 1.19 -3.55
C LYS A 38 -2.90 1.32 -2.61
N ILE A 39 -3.55 2.49 -2.65
CA ILE A 39 -4.84 2.73 -1.99
C ILE A 39 -5.97 2.22 -2.89
N ILE A 40 -6.93 1.53 -2.30
CA ILE A 40 -8.12 1.08 -3.02
C ILE A 40 -9.19 2.16 -2.87
N ASN A 41 -9.45 2.83 -3.98
CA ASN A 41 -10.51 3.82 -4.10
C ASN A 41 -11.77 3.18 -4.66
N ASP A 42 -12.91 3.69 -4.21
CA ASP A 42 -14.21 3.41 -4.78
C ASP A 42 -14.29 3.99 -6.20
N ARG A 43 -14.73 3.18 -7.14
CA ARG A 43 -14.62 3.49 -8.57
C ARG A 43 -15.73 4.43 -9.06
N GLU A 44 -16.82 4.55 -8.32
CA GLU A 44 -17.94 5.45 -8.63
C GLU A 44 -17.73 6.83 -8.01
N THR A 45 -17.26 6.88 -6.77
CA THR A 45 -17.09 8.13 -6.02
C THR A 45 -15.67 8.68 -6.05
N GLY A 46 -14.69 7.88 -6.46
CA GLY A 46 -13.26 8.22 -6.41
C GLY A 46 -12.70 8.31 -4.99
N ARG A 47 -13.50 8.02 -3.95
CA ARG A 47 -13.08 8.14 -2.54
C ARG A 47 -12.33 6.90 -2.08
N SER A 48 -11.33 7.08 -1.24
CA SER A 48 -10.65 5.96 -0.61
C SER A 48 -11.62 5.10 0.18
N ARG A 49 -11.53 3.77 0.01
CA ARG A 49 -12.31 2.80 0.80
C ARG A 49 -11.76 2.62 2.21
N GLY A 50 -10.73 3.40 2.59
CA GLY A 50 -10.08 3.33 3.90
C GLY A 50 -9.16 2.12 4.05
N PHE A 51 -8.71 1.55 2.92
CA PHE A 51 -7.72 0.47 2.92
C PHE A 51 -6.83 0.50 1.68
N GLY A 52 -5.66 -0.10 1.81
CA GLY A 52 -4.67 -0.24 0.76
C GLY A 52 -3.78 -1.46 0.96
N PHE A 53 -2.85 -1.63 0.04
CA PHE A 53 -1.84 -2.68 0.07
C PHE A 53 -0.45 -2.08 -0.07
N VAL A 54 0.52 -2.68 0.61
CA VAL A 54 1.93 -2.37 0.48
C VAL A 54 2.68 -3.67 0.27
N THR A 55 3.50 -3.75 -0.77
CA THR A 55 4.37 -4.89 -1.06
C THR A 55 5.81 -4.48 -0.74
N PHE A 56 6.46 -5.24 0.12
CA PHE A 56 7.87 -5.08 0.43
C PHE A 56 8.73 -6.07 -0.34
N ARG A 57 10.00 -5.69 -0.53
CA ARG A 57 11.06 -6.55 -1.06
C ARG A 57 11.59 -7.52 -0.01
#